data_AF-A0A6P8HS63-F1
#
_entry.id   AF-A0A6P8HS63-F1
#
_cell.length_a   1.000
_cell.length_b   1.000
_cell.length_c   1.000
_cell.angle_alpha   90.00
_cell.angle_beta   90.00
_cell.angle_gamma   90.00
#
_symmetry.space_group_name_H-M   'P 1'
#
loop_
_entity.id
_entity.type
_entity.pdbx_description
1 polymer ?
#
loop_
_entity_poly.entity_id
_entity_poly.type
_entity_poly.pdbx_seq_one_letter_code
_entity_poly.pdbx_strand_id
1 'polypeptide(L)'
;MPIRTRTRIARHVTLHGATALSLPTSKIFQNFFPDEYSISVTFRPVQYTDIYLLALYDFANKLQFGLRLASGFLTFELAKSTDSAHRQWSLDFDVEISLNRWHSATFSLQAKQLTMYWDCQKVGVKSLPGRFSFAPDHSGTIHLGKPFHDYDRGQKNIEIDELYFIPDVQAAKQQCYNPSFSSKMNRRNIAGSGYYPGEHEIGGSGMSNDIDEVETEWSSWSPCSRTCGNGVRRRVMMCVNLDDSPPRKECLQALQTDEEKPCSLQDCPGHCSQPCLNGGFCTTQNKCRCKAGYHGATCDKVNCNVKCYNGGRCVGPDTCKCKTGYTGKQCQQPICSSSCQNGGSCVRPNVCKCQPGYLPPNCRAACLPACINGGKCVGLNTCLCSRGFKGKHCEKPYCSRPCLNGGNCYAPNACSCPYGWYGSRCEKARCLRKCQNGGKCVRPNMCICPRGAKGYYCQSKVKY
;
A
#
# COMPACT_ATOMS: atom_id res chain seq x y z
N MET A 1 10.33 7.76 17.08
CA MET A 1 11.45 6.85 16.77
C MET A 1 10.95 5.43 16.95
N PRO A 2 11.05 4.53 15.97
CA PRO A 2 10.63 3.15 16.18
C PRO A 2 11.63 2.46 17.11
N ILE A 3 11.10 1.85 18.16
CA ILE A 3 11.83 1.05 19.15
C ILE A 3 12.47 -0.12 18.41
N ARG A 4 13.80 -0.09 18.21
CA ARG A 4 14.56 -1.16 17.52
C ARG A 4 14.98 -2.30 18.46
N THR A 5 14.57 -2.26 19.72
CA THR A 5 15.03 -3.22 20.74
C THR A 5 14.06 -4.40 20.84
N ARG A 6 14.60 -5.61 20.82
CA ARG A 6 13.85 -6.83 21.13
C ARG A 6 13.42 -6.79 22.60
N THR A 7 12.16 -7.10 22.90
CA THR A 7 11.66 -7.26 24.26
C THR A 7 11.86 -8.71 24.68
N ARG A 8 12.73 -8.94 25.68
CA ARG A 8 12.99 -10.27 26.23
C ARG A 8 11.97 -10.60 27.33
N ILE A 9 11.32 -11.74 27.21
CA ILE A 9 10.32 -12.21 28.18
C ILE A 9 10.93 -13.27 29.12
N ALA A 10 11.74 -14.17 28.58
CA ALA A 10 12.37 -15.27 29.32
C ALA A 10 13.75 -15.59 28.77
N ARG A 11 14.65 -16.03 29.66
CA ARG A 11 15.95 -16.62 29.30
C ARG A 11 16.33 -17.73 30.30
N HIS A 12 16.71 -18.90 29.80
CA HIS A 12 17.13 -20.08 30.59
C HIS A 12 16.18 -20.40 31.76
N VAL A 13 14.88 -20.49 31.47
CA VAL A 13 13.84 -20.80 32.46
C VAL A 13 13.50 -22.28 32.39
N THR A 14 13.73 -23.00 33.48
CA THR A 14 13.28 -24.38 33.65
C THR A 14 12.00 -24.40 34.49
N LEU A 15 10.93 -24.92 33.91
CA LEU A 15 9.62 -25.02 34.56
C LEU A 15 9.36 -26.47 34.93
N HIS A 16 9.27 -26.72 36.24
CA HIS A 16 9.00 -28.02 36.82
C HIS A 16 7.70 -28.01 37.62
N GLY A 17 6.89 -29.06 37.49
CA GLY A 17 5.69 -29.26 38.30
C GLY A 17 4.47 -28.45 37.82
N ALA A 18 3.64 -28.00 38.77
CA ALA A 18 2.35 -27.33 38.48
C ALA A 18 2.43 -25.79 38.52
N THR A 19 3.57 -25.22 38.93
CA THR A 19 3.71 -23.78 39.15
C THR A 19 4.11 -23.05 37.87
N ALA A 20 3.20 -22.23 37.33
CA ALA A 20 3.53 -21.31 36.25
C ALA A 20 4.33 -20.11 36.79
N LEU A 21 5.33 -19.64 36.03
CA LEU A 21 6.01 -18.40 36.35
C LEU A 21 5.10 -17.24 35.94
N SER A 22 4.71 -16.39 36.90
CA SER A 22 3.84 -15.23 36.69
C SER A 22 4.62 -13.93 36.84
N LEU A 23 4.52 -13.06 35.84
CA LEU A 23 5.16 -11.74 35.81
C LEU A 23 4.09 -10.68 35.50
N PRO A 24 4.05 -9.52 36.19
CA PRO A 24 3.16 -8.44 35.80
C PRO A 24 3.46 -7.97 34.37
N THR A 25 2.43 -7.76 33.54
CA THR A 25 2.59 -7.33 32.14
C THR A 25 3.38 -6.02 32.03
N SER A 26 3.15 -5.10 32.96
CA SER A 26 3.86 -3.82 33.09
C SER A 26 5.38 -3.94 33.28
N LYS A 27 5.90 -5.07 33.80
CA LYS A 27 7.36 -5.28 33.97
C LYS A 27 8.05 -5.48 32.61
N ILE A 28 7.33 -6.07 31.66
CA ILE A 28 7.88 -6.56 30.39
C ILE A 28 7.49 -5.66 29.21
N PHE A 29 6.25 -5.20 29.16
CA PHE A 29 5.75 -4.28 28.14
C PHE A 29 5.60 -2.88 28.74
N GLN A 30 6.67 -2.09 28.62
CA GLN A 30 6.76 -0.73 29.19
C GLN A 30 6.39 0.38 28.19
N ASN A 31 6.36 0.04 26.89
CA ASN A 31 6.11 0.97 25.78
C ASN A 31 5.11 0.38 24.78
N PHE A 32 4.56 1.24 23.91
CA PHE A 32 3.73 0.81 22.79
C PHE A 32 4.49 -0.16 21.88
N PHE A 33 3.89 -1.31 21.61
CA PHE A 33 4.43 -2.33 20.72
C PHE A 33 3.77 -2.21 19.33
N PRO A 34 4.52 -2.34 18.22
CA PRO A 34 3.95 -2.16 16.89
C PRO A 34 2.89 -3.22 16.58
N ASP A 35 1.94 -2.87 15.69
CA ASP A 35 0.91 -3.79 15.17
C ASP A 35 1.51 -4.92 14.30
N GLU A 36 2.74 -4.73 13.81
CA GLU A 36 3.49 -5.68 13.00
C GLU A 36 4.79 -6.06 13.72
N TYR A 37 4.99 -7.36 13.95
CA TYR A 37 6.07 -7.86 14.79
C TYR A 37 6.37 -9.34 14.54
N SER A 38 7.46 -9.83 15.14
CA SER A 38 7.76 -11.25 15.26
C SER A 38 7.81 -11.69 16.73
N ILE A 39 7.42 -12.93 17.01
CA ILE A 39 7.61 -13.57 18.33
C ILE A 39 8.44 -14.82 18.11
N SER A 40 9.54 -14.96 18.85
CA SER A 40 10.39 -16.15 18.80
C SER A 40 10.45 -16.81 20.18
N VAL A 41 10.29 -18.13 20.20
CA VAL A 41 10.47 -18.97 21.39
C VAL A 41 11.36 -20.15 21.04
N THR A 42 12.33 -20.43 21.91
CA THR A 42 13.17 -21.63 21.85
C THR A 42 12.97 -22.42 23.13
N PHE A 43 12.55 -23.67 22.99
CA PHE A 43 12.13 -24.50 24.12
C PHE A 43 12.47 -25.96 23.92
N ARG A 44 12.49 -26.73 25.01
CA ARG A 44 12.71 -28.17 25.02
C ARG A 44 11.63 -28.83 25.88
N PRO A 45 10.67 -29.55 25.29
CA PRO A 45 9.65 -30.27 26.05
C PRO A 45 10.24 -31.58 26.57
N VAL A 46 10.19 -31.81 27.88
CA VAL A 46 10.76 -33.02 28.52
C VAL A 46 9.67 -34.09 28.73
N GLN A 47 8.43 -33.69 29.05
CA GLN A 47 7.30 -34.60 29.28
C GLN A 47 5.96 -33.92 28.92
N TYR A 48 5.00 -34.72 28.41
CA TYR A 48 3.62 -34.37 27.98
C TYR A 48 3.19 -32.90 28.19
N THR A 49 3.09 -32.14 27.10
CA THR A 49 2.92 -30.68 27.16
C THR A 49 1.65 -30.23 26.44
N ASP A 50 0.52 -30.18 27.15
CA ASP A 50 -0.57 -29.27 26.83
C ASP A 50 -0.49 -28.04 27.75
N ILE A 51 0.23 -27.03 27.27
CA ILE A 51 0.63 -25.87 28.08
C ILE A 51 0.70 -24.62 27.24
N TYR A 52 0.58 -23.48 27.91
CA TYR A 52 0.98 -22.19 27.38
C TYR A 52 2.47 -21.99 27.60
N LEU A 53 3.25 -21.96 26.51
CA LEU A 53 4.62 -21.46 26.54
C LEU A 53 4.63 -20.00 27.00
N LEU A 54 3.60 -19.26 26.62
CA LEU A 54 3.34 -17.88 27.00
C LEU A 54 1.83 -17.65 26.99
N ALA A 55 1.29 -17.08 28.06
CA ALA A 55 -0.09 -16.60 28.12
C ALA A 55 -0.13 -15.22 28.78
N LEU A 56 -0.81 -14.26 28.15
CA LEU A 56 -1.06 -12.94 28.68
C LEU A 56 -2.54 -12.82 29.05
N TYR A 57 -2.81 -12.38 30.26
CA TYR A 57 -4.15 -12.12 30.76
C TYR A 57 -4.32 -10.64 31.09
N ASP A 58 -5.54 -10.13 30.93
CA ASP A 58 -5.93 -8.78 31.36
C ASP A 58 -6.18 -8.71 32.89
N PHE A 59 -6.49 -7.52 33.41
CA PHE A 59 -6.79 -7.31 34.83
C PHE A 59 -7.97 -8.15 35.35
N ALA A 60 -8.86 -8.58 34.47
CA ALA A 60 -10.01 -9.43 34.78
C ALA A 60 -9.70 -10.93 34.56
N ASN A 61 -8.41 -11.29 34.41
CA ASN A 61 -7.93 -12.65 34.12
C ASN A 61 -8.47 -13.21 32.78
N LYS A 62 -8.84 -12.31 31.86
CA LYS A 62 -9.17 -12.45 30.43
C LYS A 62 -7.97 -12.86 29.59
N LEU A 63 -7.91 -14.03 28.93
CA LEU A 63 -6.82 -14.29 27.98
C LEU A 63 -6.81 -13.17 26.92
N GLN A 64 -5.65 -12.59 26.64
CA GLN A 64 -5.44 -11.60 25.57
C GLN A 64 -4.60 -12.17 24.44
N PHE A 65 -3.59 -12.96 24.81
CA PHE A 65 -2.65 -13.58 23.88
C PHE A 65 -2.15 -14.91 24.45
N GLY A 66 -1.98 -15.93 23.60
CA GLY A 66 -1.45 -17.22 24.00
C GLY A 66 -0.60 -17.89 22.93
N LEU A 67 0.48 -18.54 23.34
CA LEU A 67 1.19 -19.56 22.56
C LEU A 67 1.01 -20.89 23.27
N ARG A 68 0.08 -21.70 22.78
CA ARG A 68 -0.23 -23.01 23.35
C ARG A 68 0.49 -24.10 22.56
N LEU A 69 1.28 -24.89 23.26
CA LEU A 69 1.88 -26.11 22.77
C LEU A 69 0.98 -27.27 23.20
N ALA A 70 0.59 -28.12 22.26
CA ALA A 70 -0.18 -29.32 22.50
C ALA A 70 0.30 -30.43 21.55
N SER A 71 -0.25 -31.64 21.70
CA SER A 71 0.22 -32.79 20.93
C SER A 71 -0.01 -32.62 19.42
N GLY A 72 1.07 -32.43 18.67
CA GLY A 72 1.06 -32.31 17.21
C GLY A 72 0.76 -30.91 16.67
N PHE A 73 0.50 -29.92 17.53
CA PHE A 73 0.21 -28.56 17.10
C PHE A 73 0.74 -27.48 18.04
N LEU A 74 1.12 -26.35 17.44
CA LEU A 74 1.41 -25.10 18.14
C LEU A 74 0.33 -24.08 17.76
N THR A 75 -0.46 -23.66 18.73
CA THR A 75 -1.58 -22.75 18.54
C THR A 75 -1.17 -21.33 18.91
N PHE A 76 -1.44 -20.40 17.99
CA PHE A 76 -1.37 -18.97 18.24
C PHE A 76 -2.77 -18.44 18.58
N GLU A 77 -2.93 -17.87 19.78
CA GLU A 77 -4.21 -17.38 20.27
C GLU A 77 -4.19 -15.86 20.46
N LEU A 78 -5.25 -15.21 19.99
CA LEU A 78 -5.53 -13.79 20.22
C LEU A 78 -6.95 -13.64 20.71
N ALA A 79 -7.17 -12.74 21.66
CA ALA A 79 -8.49 -12.43 22.15
C ALA A 79 -8.68 -10.93 22.31
N LYS A 80 -9.89 -10.46 22.00
CA LYS A 80 -10.30 -9.06 22.15
C LYS A 80 -11.52 -9.00 23.06
N SER A 81 -11.34 -8.34 24.20
CA SER A 81 -12.41 -8.01 25.13
C SER A 81 -13.06 -6.69 24.67
N THR A 82 -14.38 -6.70 24.42
CA THR A 82 -15.19 -5.50 24.16
C THR A 82 -16.34 -5.45 25.15
N ASP A 83 -16.92 -4.27 25.40
CA ASP A 83 -17.97 -4.05 26.41
C ASP A 83 -19.20 -4.98 26.29
N SER A 84 -19.39 -5.62 25.13
CA SER A 84 -20.53 -6.50 24.83
C SER A 84 -20.17 -7.93 24.40
N ALA A 85 -18.89 -8.32 24.27
CA ALA A 85 -18.47 -9.70 23.95
C ALA A 85 -16.95 -9.93 24.12
N HIS A 86 -16.56 -11.14 24.54
CA HIS A 86 -15.19 -11.65 24.47
C HIS A 86 -15.05 -12.55 23.24
N ARG A 87 -14.22 -12.16 22.27
CA ARG A 87 -13.96 -12.95 21.06
C ARG A 87 -12.52 -13.44 21.07
N GLN A 88 -12.33 -14.75 20.94
CA GLN A 88 -11.04 -15.43 20.87
C GLN A 88 -10.87 -16.08 19.49
N TRP A 89 -9.64 -16.04 18.99
CA TRP A 89 -9.22 -16.67 17.74
C TRP A 89 -8.01 -17.55 18.02
N SER A 90 -8.09 -18.81 17.62
CA SER A 90 -7.04 -19.81 17.78
C SER A 90 -6.60 -20.31 16.41
N LEU A 91 -5.29 -20.27 16.13
CA LEU A 91 -4.70 -20.62 14.85
C LEU A 91 -3.67 -21.74 15.04
N ASP A 92 -4.07 -22.98 14.72
CA ASP A 92 -3.26 -24.18 14.96
C ASP A 92 -2.26 -24.49 13.84
N PHE A 93 -0.98 -24.64 14.14
CA PHE A 93 -0.01 -25.07 13.13
C PHE A 93 0.46 -26.49 13.45
N ASP A 94 0.28 -27.41 12.49
CA ASP A 94 0.74 -28.79 12.62
C ASP A 94 2.26 -28.84 12.68
N VAL A 95 2.80 -29.47 13.73
CA VAL A 95 4.25 -29.56 13.99
C VAL A 95 4.63 -30.90 14.59
N GLU A 96 5.82 -31.38 14.26
CA GLU A 96 6.41 -32.56 14.86
C GLU A 96 7.22 -32.17 16.10
N ILE A 97 6.69 -32.51 17.28
CA ILE A 97 7.32 -32.19 18.57
C ILE A 97 8.09 -33.42 19.06
N SER A 98 9.42 -33.30 19.13
CA SER A 98 10.30 -34.32 19.69
C SER A 98 10.58 -34.03 21.17
N LEU A 99 10.18 -34.93 22.06
CA LEU A 99 10.55 -34.82 23.47
C LEU A 99 12.08 -34.84 23.65
N ASN A 100 12.55 -34.12 24.67
CA ASN A 100 13.96 -33.92 25.00
C ASN A 100 14.83 -33.29 23.90
N ARG A 101 14.23 -32.69 22.86
CA ARG A 101 14.96 -31.92 21.85
C ARG A 101 14.60 -30.45 21.86
N TRP A 102 15.59 -29.62 21.56
CA TRP A 102 15.37 -28.19 21.39
C TRP A 102 14.62 -27.91 20.09
N HIS A 103 13.52 -27.17 20.20
CA HIS A 103 12.70 -26.66 19.11
C HIS A 103 12.66 -25.14 19.11
N SER A 104 12.56 -24.55 17.93
CA SER A 104 12.37 -23.11 17.75
C SER A 104 11.10 -22.85 16.97
N ALA A 105 10.19 -22.10 17.57
CA ALA A 105 9.01 -21.59 16.91
C ALA A 105 9.09 -20.08 16.80
N THR A 106 8.97 -19.56 15.58
CA THR A 106 8.95 -18.12 15.34
C THR A 106 7.78 -17.73 14.47
N PHE A 107 6.97 -16.80 14.98
CA PHE A 107 5.81 -16.23 14.31
C PHE A 107 6.14 -14.85 13.78
N SER A 108 5.71 -14.55 12.57
CA SER A 108 5.76 -13.20 11.98
C SER A 108 4.35 -12.75 11.65
N LEU A 109 3.91 -11.65 12.25
CA LEU A 109 2.62 -11.04 12.00
C LEU A 109 2.80 -9.77 11.17
N GLN A 110 2.34 -9.80 9.92
CA GLN A 110 2.37 -8.67 9.01
C GLN A 110 0.97 -8.36 8.50
N ALA A 111 0.46 -7.17 8.81
CA ALA A 111 -0.91 -6.73 8.55
C ALA A 111 -2.02 -7.67 9.09
N LYS A 112 -2.40 -8.71 8.34
CA LYS A 112 -3.39 -9.74 8.73
C LYS A 112 -2.88 -11.16 8.50
N GLN A 113 -1.63 -11.32 8.09
CA GLN A 113 -1.04 -12.62 7.78
C GLN A 113 -0.07 -13.01 8.88
N LEU A 114 -0.33 -14.17 9.48
CA LEU A 114 0.52 -14.81 10.47
C LEU A 114 1.29 -15.94 9.79
N THR A 115 2.61 -15.79 9.68
CA THR A 115 3.50 -16.82 9.16
C THR A 115 4.22 -17.51 10.31
N MET A 116 4.25 -18.84 10.32
CA MET A 116 5.00 -19.62 11.31
C MET A 116 6.21 -20.29 10.68
N TYR A 117 7.32 -20.21 11.39
CA TYR A 117 8.55 -20.95 11.15
C TYR A 117 8.79 -21.92 12.31
N TRP A 118 9.00 -23.19 12.01
CA TRP A 118 9.33 -24.26 12.96
C TRP A 118 10.70 -24.82 12.60
N ASP A 119 11.64 -24.82 13.53
CA ASP A 119 13.00 -25.31 13.32
C ASP A 119 13.64 -24.77 12.02
N CYS A 120 13.41 -23.48 11.77
CA CYS A 120 13.85 -22.75 10.58
C CYS A 120 13.21 -23.13 9.25
N GLN A 121 12.12 -23.90 9.26
CA GLN A 121 11.30 -24.21 8.09
C GLN A 121 9.96 -23.49 8.16
N LYS A 122 9.53 -22.90 7.04
CA LYS A 122 8.22 -22.24 6.95
C LYS A 122 7.12 -23.29 6.91
N VAL A 123 6.36 -23.41 7.99
CA VAL A 123 5.28 -24.41 8.13
C VAL A 123 4.00 -23.96 7.43
N GLY A 124 3.66 -22.66 7.54
CA GLY A 124 2.42 -22.17 6.94
C GLY A 124 2.17 -20.69 7.14
N VAL A 125 1.09 -20.23 6.51
CA VAL A 125 0.56 -18.86 6.66
C VAL A 125 -0.93 -18.96 6.95
N LYS A 126 -1.39 -18.28 7.99
CA LYS A 126 -2.81 -18.16 8.35
C LYS A 126 -3.24 -16.71 8.34
N SER A 127 -4.52 -16.48 8.05
CA SER A 127 -5.09 -15.12 7.98
C SER A 127 -5.92 -14.81 9.22
N LEU A 128 -5.75 -13.61 9.76
CA LEU A 128 -6.55 -13.07 10.85
C LEU A 128 -7.80 -12.33 10.31
N PRO A 129 -8.93 -12.36 11.02
CA PRO A 129 -10.18 -11.73 10.56
C PRO A 129 -10.11 -10.19 10.52
N GLY A 130 -9.20 -9.59 11.29
CA GLY A 130 -9.00 -8.14 11.38
C GLY A 130 -7.54 -7.77 11.58
N ARG A 131 -7.25 -6.47 11.56
CA ARG A 131 -5.97 -5.96 12.06
C ARG A 131 -6.01 -6.01 13.57
N PHE A 132 -5.01 -6.64 14.17
CA PHE A 132 -4.86 -6.73 15.61
C PHE A 132 -3.76 -5.79 16.05
N SER A 133 -4.11 -4.81 16.88
CA SER A 133 -3.12 -4.01 17.58
C SER A 133 -2.78 -4.74 18.88
N PHE A 134 -1.52 -5.14 19.02
CA PHE A 134 -1.06 -5.81 20.23
C PHE A 134 -0.80 -4.74 21.30
N ALA A 135 -1.82 -4.50 22.12
CA ALA A 135 -1.76 -3.63 23.28
C ALA A 135 -2.08 -4.46 24.53
N PRO A 136 -1.09 -5.16 25.11
CA PRO A 136 -1.30 -5.97 26.29
C PRO A 136 -1.68 -5.06 27.47
N ASP A 137 -2.62 -5.51 28.29
CA ASP A 137 -3.08 -4.77 29.45
C ASP A 137 -1.96 -4.68 30.50
N HIS A 138 -1.49 -3.47 30.78
CA HIS A 138 -0.42 -3.22 31.75
C HIS A 138 -0.74 -3.67 33.17
N SER A 139 -2.04 -3.75 33.52
CA SER A 139 -2.53 -4.25 34.82
C SER A 139 -2.76 -5.76 34.84
N GLY A 140 -2.52 -6.43 33.71
CA GLY A 140 -2.60 -7.87 33.55
C GLY A 140 -1.34 -8.64 33.99
N THR A 141 -1.33 -9.93 33.67
CA THR A 141 -0.24 -10.85 34.01
C THR A 141 0.23 -11.67 32.81
N ILE A 142 1.52 -12.02 32.82
CA ILE A 142 2.18 -12.89 31.86
C ILE A 142 2.52 -14.19 32.60
N HIS A 143 2.09 -15.32 32.04
CA HIS A 143 2.37 -16.63 32.57
C HIS A 143 3.21 -17.44 31.58
N LEU A 144 4.24 -18.11 32.09
CA LEU A 144 5.05 -19.07 31.34
C LEU A 144 4.81 -20.48 31.89
N GLY A 145 4.58 -21.44 30.99
CA GLY A 145 4.30 -22.84 31.31
C GLY A 145 2.95 -23.09 32.00
N LYS A 146 1.96 -22.20 31.82
CA LYS A 146 0.64 -22.39 32.44
C LYS A 146 -0.08 -23.60 31.81
N PRO A 147 -0.64 -24.52 32.60
CA PRO A 147 -1.55 -25.56 32.11
C PRO A 147 -2.67 -24.99 31.23
N PHE A 148 -3.05 -25.69 30.17
CA PHE A 148 -4.29 -25.35 29.45
C PHE A 148 -5.53 -25.65 30.31
N HIS A 149 -5.52 -26.78 31.04
CA HIS A 149 -6.56 -27.16 32.00
C HIS A 149 -6.09 -27.06 33.45
N ASP A 150 -6.86 -26.37 34.30
CA ASP A 150 -6.53 -26.15 35.71
C ASP A 150 -6.49 -27.45 36.55
N TYR A 151 -7.17 -28.52 36.11
CA TYR A 151 -7.17 -29.83 36.78
C TYR A 151 -5.96 -30.69 36.46
N ASP A 152 -5.15 -30.29 35.49
CA ASP A 152 -4.06 -31.09 34.95
C ASP A 152 -2.82 -30.93 35.84
N ARG A 153 -2.83 -31.63 36.99
CA ARG A 153 -1.71 -31.72 37.96
C ARG A 153 -0.53 -32.57 37.45
N GLY A 154 -0.51 -32.93 36.17
CA GLY A 154 0.62 -33.63 35.56
C GLY A 154 1.93 -32.85 35.75
N GLN A 155 3.02 -33.57 36.01
CA GLN A 155 4.37 -32.99 36.04
C GLN A 155 4.68 -32.41 34.66
N LYS A 156 4.77 -31.07 34.59
CA LYS A 156 5.18 -30.36 33.38
C LYS A 156 6.65 -30.06 33.53
N ASN A 157 7.44 -30.60 32.60
CA ASN A 157 8.86 -30.32 32.51
C ASN A 157 9.10 -29.71 31.14
N ILE A 158 9.24 -28.39 31.11
CA ILE A 158 9.64 -27.67 29.90
C ILE A 158 10.74 -26.69 30.23
N GLU A 159 11.72 -26.62 29.35
CA GLU A 159 12.77 -25.62 29.40
C GLU A 159 12.51 -24.59 28.31
N ILE A 160 12.53 -23.31 28.67
CA ILE A 160 12.46 -22.18 27.76
C ILE A 160 13.82 -21.50 27.80
N ASP A 161 14.58 -21.63 26.73
CA ASP A 161 15.91 -21.03 26.62
C ASP A 161 15.81 -19.53 26.33
N GLU A 162 14.95 -19.15 25.38
CA GLU A 162 14.78 -17.76 24.97
C GLU A 162 13.35 -17.52 24.50
N LEU A 163 12.75 -16.40 24.94
CA LEU A 163 11.47 -15.91 24.44
C LEU A 163 11.53 -14.41 24.20
N TYR A 164 11.27 -13.98 22.96
CA TYR A 164 11.35 -12.58 22.54
C TYR A 164 10.12 -12.11 21.78
N PHE A 165 9.73 -10.87 22.05
CA PHE A 165 8.92 -10.05 21.16
C PHE A 165 9.85 -9.11 20.38
N ILE A 166 9.74 -9.12 19.05
CA ILE A 166 10.66 -8.42 18.16
C ILE A 166 9.86 -7.45 17.29
N PRO A 167 10.12 -6.12 17.37
CA PRO A 167 9.41 -5.11 16.57
C PRO A 167 9.90 -5.05 15.12
N ASP A 168 10.10 -6.23 14.50
CA ASP A 168 10.50 -6.43 13.11
C ASP A 168 9.89 -7.74 12.60
N VAL A 169 9.07 -7.65 11.56
CA VAL A 169 8.42 -8.78 10.90
C VAL A 169 9.40 -9.70 10.16
N GLN A 170 10.57 -9.17 9.76
CA GLN A 170 11.59 -9.94 9.06
C GLN A 170 12.48 -10.74 10.02
N ALA A 171 12.42 -10.46 11.33
CA ALA A 171 13.25 -11.15 12.31
C ALA A 171 13.05 -12.67 12.29
N ALA A 172 11.80 -13.13 12.09
CA ALA A 172 11.50 -14.54 11.96
C ALA A 172 12.25 -15.21 10.81
N LYS A 173 12.21 -14.59 9.63
CA LYS A 173 12.88 -15.07 8.43
C LYS A 173 14.40 -14.98 8.56
N GLN A 174 14.92 -13.86 9.06
CA GLN A 174 16.34 -13.59 9.19
C GLN A 174 17.04 -14.49 10.22
N GLN A 175 16.36 -14.84 11.31
CA GLN A 175 16.87 -15.77 12.31
C GLN A 175 17.18 -17.14 11.70
N CYS A 176 16.37 -17.58 10.74
CA CYS A 176 16.56 -18.84 10.02
C CYS A 176 17.72 -18.83 9.02
N TYR A 177 18.08 -17.66 8.47
CA TYR A 177 19.22 -17.51 7.56
C TYR A 177 20.54 -17.22 8.28
N ASN A 178 20.53 -17.11 9.61
CA ASN A 178 21.75 -16.91 10.38
C ASN A 178 22.42 -18.28 10.69
N PRO A 179 23.57 -18.61 10.08
CA PRO A 179 24.25 -19.88 10.31
C PRO A 179 24.70 -20.08 11.76
N SER A 180 24.87 -19.00 12.53
CA SER A 180 25.16 -19.07 13.97
C SER A 180 23.98 -19.58 14.79
N PHE A 181 22.74 -19.45 14.32
CA PHE A 181 21.55 -19.94 15.02
C PHE A 181 21.40 -21.45 14.89
N SER A 182 21.51 -22.00 13.67
CA SER A 182 21.46 -23.45 13.43
C SER A 182 22.60 -24.19 14.14
N SER A 183 23.83 -23.63 14.13
CA SER A 183 24.96 -24.21 14.88
C SER A 183 24.80 -24.12 16.40
N LYS A 184 24.05 -23.14 16.94
CA LYS A 184 23.70 -23.08 18.38
C LYS A 184 22.66 -24.14 18.74
N MET A 185 21.62 -24.30 17.93
CA MET A 185 20.63 -25.37 18.12
C MET A 185 21.26 -26.76 18.07
N ASN A 186 22.12 -27.00 17.09
CA ASN A 186 22.78 -28.30 16.96
C ASN A 186 23.73 -28.56 18.15
N ARG A 187 24.52 -27.55 18.58
CA ARG A 187 25.34 -27.65 19.79
C ARG A 187 24.52 -27.95 21.05
N ARG A 188 23.34 -27.35 21.22
CA ARG A 188 22.45 -27.63 22.36
C ARG A 188 21.88 -29.04 22.35
N ASN A 189 21.61 -29.59 21.16
CA ASN A 189 21.13 -30.97 21.02
C ASN A 189 22.27 -31.99 21.17
N ILE A 190 23.53 -31.62 20.85
CA ILE A 190 24.71 -32.48 21.02
C ILE A 190 25.19 -32.50 22.47
N ALA A 191 25.23 -31.34 23.15
CA ALA A 191 25.73 -31.18 24.51
C ALA A 191 24.71 -31.58 25.59
N GLY A 192 23.99 -32.70 25.40
CA GLY A 192 22.86 -33.12 26.24
C GLY A 192 23.02 -32.76 27.72
N SER A 193 22.00 -32.11 28.30
CA SER A 193 21.88 -31.60 29.68
C SER A 193 22.94 -32.15 30.65
N GLY A 194 24.11 -31.53 30.69
CA GLY A 194 25.25 -32.02 31.46
C GLY A 194 26.29 -30.93 31.68
N TYR A 195 26.29 -30.39 32.89
CA TYR A 195 27.35 -29.60 33.51
C TYR A 195 28.70 -30.33 33.37
N TYR A 196 29.76 -29.68 32.90
CA TYR A 196 31.14 -30.14 33.12
C TYR A 196 32.10 -28.98 33.42
N PRO A 197 33.03 -29.16 34.38
CA PRO A 197 34.02 -28.18 34.78
C PRO A 197 35.16 -28.11 33.75
N GLY A 198 35.71 -26.92 33.56
CA GLY A 198 36.85 -26.70 32.67
C GLY A 198 38.18 -26.97 33.35
N GLU A 199 38.94 -27.92 32.82
CA GLU A 199 40.40 -27.92 32.91
C GLU A 199 40.97 -27.22 31.68
N HIS A 200 41.71 -26.15 31.90
CA HIS A 200 42.83 -25.75 31.06
C HIS A 200 43.84 -25.00 31.94
N GLU A 201 44.98 -25.62 32.16
CA GLU A 201 46.18 -24.97 32.69
C GLU A 201 46.64 -23.87 31.72
N ILE A 202 47.07 -22.72 32.26
CA ILE A 202 48.38 -22.08 32.06
C ILE A 202 48.53 -20.94 33.09
N GLY A 203 49.48 -21.13 34.00
CA GLY A 203 50.42 -20.15 34.55
C GLY A 203 49.96 -18.75 35.00
N GLY A 204 50.04 -18.53 36.33
CA GLY A 204 50.89 -17.45 36.84
C GLY A 204 50.20 -16.22 37.45
N SER A 205 50.30 -16.16 38.78
CA SER A 205 50.47 -14.97 39.65
C SER A 205 49.28 -14.05 39.95
N GLY A 206 49.04 -13.87 41.26
CA GLY A 206 48.52 -12.62 41.84
C GLY A 206 47.20 -12.75 42.61
N MET A 207 47.28 -12.69 43.92
CA MET A 207 46.15 -12.66 44.87
C MET A 207 45.29 -11.39 44.70
N SER A 208 43.95 -11.53 44.74
CA SER A 208 43.12 -10.80 45.70
C SER A 208 41.84 -11.59 46.00
N ASN A 209 41.58 -11.79 47.29
CA ASN A 209 40.27 -12.16 47.79
C ASN A 209 39.40 -10.92 47.67
N ASP A 210 38.51 -10.86 46.69
CA ASP A 210 37.38 -9.96 46.72
C ASP A 210 36.12 -10.81 46.58
N ILE A 211 35.29 -10.73 47.61
CA ILE A 211 33.93 -11.28 47.61
C ILE A 211 33.22 -10.54 46.48
N ASP A 212 32.85 -11.23 45.40
CA ASP A 212 32.04 -10.63 44.33
C ASP A 212 30.77 -10.03 44.96
N GLU A 213 30.78 -8.71 45.07
CA GLU A 213 29.71 -7.89 45.60
C GLU A 213 28.57 -7.92 44.58
N VAL A 214 27.36 -8.25 45.02
CA VAL A 214 26.20 -8.37 44.13
C VAL A 214 25.87 -6.99 43.55
N GLU A 215 26.22 -6.76 42.29
CA GLU A 215 25.96 -5.49 41.62
C GLU A 215 24.46 -5.34 41.32
N THR A 216 23.83 -4.40 42.05
CA THR A 216 22.41 -4.04 41.89
C THR A 216 22.31 -2.62 41.34
N GLU A 217 21.42 -2.42 40.37
CA GLU A 217 21.19 -1.11 39.75
C GLU A 217 19.69 -0.81 39.71
N TRP A 218 19.32 0.46 39.89
CA TRP A 218 17.95 0.89 39.70
C TRP A 218 17.55 0.85 38.23
N SER A 219 16.37 0.32 37.94
CA SER A 219 15.74 0.48 36.65
C SER A 219 15.52 1.96 36.31
N SER A 220 15.39 2.25 35.03
CA SER A 220 14.79 3.51 34.59
C SER A 220 13.39 3.67 35.19
N TRP A 221 12.97 4.92 35.38
CA TRP A 221 11.62 5.24 35.81
C TRP A 221 10.58 4.82 34.77
N SER A 222 9.46 4.26 35.24
CA SER A 222 8.29 4.02 34.42
C SER A 222 7.71 5.33 33.87
N PRO A 223 6.89 5.26 32.80
CA PRO A 223 5.94 6.32 32.49
C PRO A 223 5.03 6.62 33.69
N CYS A 224 4.43 7.81 33.69
CA CYS A 224 3.51 8.21 34.75
C CYS A 224 2.27 7.29 34.76
N SER A 225 1.77 6.92 35.95
CA SER A 225 0.60 6.04 36.11
C SER A 225 -0.69 6.59 35.51
N ARG A 226 -0.70 7.88 35.15
CA ARG A 226 -1.75 8.51 34.37
C ARG A 226 -1.17 9.07 33.08
N THR A 227 -1.96 9.10 32.02
CA THR A 227 -1.61 9.71 30.73
C THR A 227 -1.81 11.23 30.72
N CYS A 228 -2.38 11.78 31.80
CA CYS A 228 -2.65 13.20 32.01
C CYS A 228 -2.83 13.49 33.52
N GLY A 229 -2.59 14.73 33.94
CA GLY A 229 -2.71 15.17 35.34
C GLY A 229 -1.68 14.52 36.28
N ASN A 230 -2.01 14.49 37.58
CA ASN A 230 -1.12 13.95 38.62
C ASN A 230 -1.18 12.42 38.66
N GLY A 231 -0.03 11.79 38.55
CA GLY A 231 0.17 10.35 38.70
C GLY A 231 1.47 10.04 39.45
N VAL A 232 1.90 8.79 39.36
CA VAL A 232 3.09 8.28 40.03
C VAL A 232 3.88 7.44 39.04
N ARG A 233 5.19 7.62 38.99
CA ARG A 233 6.12 6.76 38.24
C ARG A 233 6.85 5.86 39.23
N ARG A 234 7.14 4.63 38.82
CA ARG A 234 7.82 3.62 39.64
C ARG A 234 9.12 3.18 38.99
N ARG A 235 10.10 2.82 39.79
CA ARG A 235 11.28 2.08 39.35
C ARG A 235 11.57 0.97 40.34
N VAL A 236 12.30 -0.04 39.91
CA VAL A 236 12.64 -1.19 40.76
C VAL A 236 14.13 -1.46 40.72
N MET A 237 14.65 -2.08 41.78
CA MET A 237 16.04 -2.49 41.81
C MET A 237 16.21 -3.78 40.99
N MET A 238 17.21 -3.79 40.13
CA MET A 238 17.54 -4.88 39.22
C MET A 238 18.90 -5.45 39.59
N CYS A 239 19.08 -6.73 39.29
CA CYS A 239 20.31 -7.46 39.53
C CYS A 239 21.05 -7.57 38.19
N VAL A 240 22.29 -7.07 38.12
CA VAL A 240 23.02 -6.88 36.85
C VAL A 240 23.78 -8.15 36.45
N ASN A 241 24.30 -8.91 37.43
CA ASN A 241 25.00 -10.18 37.21
C ASN A 241 24.19 -11.36 37.78
N LEU A 242 23.77 -12.27 36.90
CA LEU A 242 22.96 -13.47 37.23
C LEU A 242 23.67 -14.77 36.81
N ASP A 243 25.00 -14.77 36.83
CA ASP A 243 25.79 -15.84 36.21
C ASP A 243 26.05 -17.07 37.11
N ASP A 244 25.43 -17.18 38.29
CA ASP A 244 25.50 -18.42 39.08
C ASP A 244 24.15 -18.86 39.65
N SER A 245 23.85 -20.15 39.53
CA SER A 245 22.79 -20.81 40.28
C SER A 245 23.33 -21.34 41.60
N PRO A 246 22.62 -21.16 42.73
CA PRO A 246 21.29 -20.55 42.89
C PRO A 246 21.32 -19.01 43.06
N PRO A 247 20.21 -18.30 42.75
CA PRO A 247 20.14 -16.85 42.89
C PRO A 247 20.38 -16.43 44.34
N ARG A 248 21.40 -15.61 44.59
CA ARG A 248 21.74 -15.10 45.92
C ARG A 248 20.53 -14.38 46.55
N LYS A 249 20.34 -14.55 47.85
CA LYS A 249 19.21 -13.99 48.62
C LYS A 249 19.12 -12.45 48.48
N GLU A 250 20.26 -11.77 48.33
CA GLU A 250 20.34 -10.32 48.08
C GLU A 250 19.68 -9.91 46.75
N CYS A 251 19.85 -10.71 45.69
CA CYS A 251 19.26 -10.48 44.37
C CYS A 251 17.73 -10.69 44.40
N LEU A 252 17.25 -11.66 45.18
CA LEU A 252 15.81 -11.84 45.42
C LEU A 252 15.19 -10.67 46.21
N GLN A 253 15.94 -10.09 47.15
CA GLN A 253 15.51 -8.93 47.93
C GLN A 253 15.54 -7.63 47.10
N ALA A 254 16.52 -7.47 46.21
CA ALA A 254 16.56 -6.38 45.24
C ALA A 254 15.33 -6.39 44.32
N LEU A 255 14.92 -7.57 43.82
CA LEU A 255 13.72 -7.73 42.99
C LEU A 255 12.40 -7.40 43.73
N GLN A 256 12.43 -7.36 45.07
CA GLN A 256 11.30 -6.97 45.92
C GLN A 256 11.32 -5.47 46.30
N THR A 257 12.33 -4.72 45.86
CA THR A 257 12.50 -3.30 46.22
C THR A 257 12.03 -2.39 45.09
N ASP A 258 11.03 -1.56 45.36
CA ASP A 258 10.51 -0.54 44.45
C ASP A 258 10.53 0.87 45.05
N GLU A 259 10.63 1.87 44.17
CA GLU A 259 10.55 3.29 44.53
C GLU A 259 9.46 3.96 43.70
N GLU A 260 8.64 4.78 44.36
CA GLU A 260 7.58 5.57 43.73
C GLU A 260 7.91 7.07 43.83
N LYS A 261 7.74 7.80 42.72
CA LYS A 261 7.84 9.27 42.69
C LYS A 261 6.64 9.90 41.99
N PRO A 262 6.14 11.04 42.50
CA PRO A 262 5.05 11.75 41.84
C PRO A 262 5.50 12.26 40.46
N CYS A 263 4.57 12.26 39.52
CA CYS A 263 4.72 12.88 38.20
C CYS A 263 3.45 13.67 37.88
N SER A 264 3.62 14.81 37.22
CA SER A 264 2.51 15.64 36.76
C SER A 264 2.63 15.79 35.25
N LEU A 265 1.65 15.24 34.53
CA LEU A 265 1.50 15.39 33.09
C LEU A 265 0.49 16.50 32.76
N GLN A 266 0.33 16.82 31.47
CA GLN A 266 -0.65 17.79 31.00
C GLN A 266 -2.06 17.45 31.50
N ASP A 267 -2.89 18.46 31.80
CA ASP A 267 -4.24 18.27 32.33
C ASP A 267 -5.08 17.28 31.50
N CYS A 268 -5.89 16.49 32.21
CA CYS A 268 -6.75 15.51 31.55
C CYS A 268 -7.80 16.18 30.66
N PRO A 269 -8.14 15.55 29.51
CA PRO A 269 -9.25 15.99 28.69
C PRO A 269 -10.51 16.07 29.56
N GLY A 270 -11.12 17.25 29.63
CA GLY A 270 -12.40 17.41 30.29
C GLY A 270 -13.45 16.56 29.57
N HIS A 271 -14.46 16.11 30.30
CA HIS A 271 -15.65 15.53 29.68
C HIS A 271 -16.66 16.66 29.44
N CYS A 272 -16.88 17.02 28.18
CA CYS A 272 -17.84 18.08 27.85
C CYS A 272 -19.23 17.48 27.68
N SER A 273 -20.23 18.18 28.20
CA SER A 273 -21.65 17.88 28.01
C SER A 273 -22.07 17.85 26.54
N GLN A 274 -21.43 18.66 25.69
CA GLN A 274 -21.55 18.60 24.24
C GLN A 274 -20.20 18.25 23.61
N PRO A 275 -20.17 17.37 22.58
CA PRO A 275 -18.92 16.96 21.96
C PRO A 275 -18.27 18.13 21.20
N CYS A 276 -16.97 18.30 21.39
CA CYS A 276 -16.18 19.26 20.62
C CYS A 276 -15.94 18.71 19.20
N LEU A 277 -16.48 19.39 18.20
CA LEU A 277 -16.38 19.01 16.78
C LEU A 277 -15.07 19.52 16.16
N ASN A 278 -14.81 19.10 14.91
CA ASN A 278 -13.67 19.56 14.10
C ASN A 278 -12.29 19.41 14.80
N GLY A 279 -12.17 18.42 15.69
CA GLY A 279 -10.95 18.14 16.44
C GLY A 279 -10.67 19.16 17.55
N GLY A 280 -11.67 19.89 18.03
CA GLY A 280 -11.60 20.69 19.25
C GLY A 280 -11.38 19.80 20.49
N PHE A 281 -10.74 20.37 21.52
CA PHE A 281 -10.43 19.67 22.76
C PHE A 281 -11.31 20.18 23.90
N CYS A 282 -11.89 19.28 24.69
CA CYS A 282 -12.67 19.68 25.84
C CYS A 282 -11.78 20.03 27.04
N THR A 283 -12.01 21.20 27.62
CA THR A 283 -11.33 21.66 28.84
C THR A 283 -12.07 21.19 30.09
N THR A 284 -11.37 21.15 31.23
CA THR A 284 -11.93 20.79 32.55
C THR A 284 -13.08 21.69 33.01
N GLN A 285 -13.23 22.88 32.42
CA GLN A 285 -14.33 23.82 32.66
C GLN A 285 -15.58 23.55 31.79
N ASN A 286 -15.71 22.36 31.17
CA ASN A 286 -16.82 22.02 30.27
C ASN A 286 -16.93 23.00 29.07
N LYS A 287 -15.79 23.46 28.54
CA LYS A 287 -15.70 24.34 27.37
C LYS A 287 -14.81 23.72 26.29
N CYS A 288 -15.21 23.84 25.03
CA CYS A 288 -14.37 23.41 23.91
C CYS A 288 -13.33 24.45 23.56
N ARG A 289 -12.06 24.03 23.50
CA ARG A 289 -10.96 24.78 22.92
C ARG A 289 -10.81 24.36 21.46
N CYS A 290 -11.13 25.28 20.55
CA CYS A 290 -11.12 25.00 19.11
C CYS A 290 -9.72 25.04 18.53
N LYS A 291 -9.50 24.20 17.50
CA LYS A 291 -8.30 24.30 16.65
C LYS A 291 -8.33 25.60 15.86
N ALA A 292 -7.14 26.07 15.45
CA ALA A 292 -7.01 27.26 14.63
C ALA A 292 -7.93 27.20 13.39
N GLY A 293 -8.67 28.28 13.15
CA GLY A 293 -9.63 28.36 12.05
C GLY A 293 -11.04 27.83 12.37
N TYR A 294 -11.31 27.34 13.59
CA TYR A 294 -12.64 26.96 14.05
C TYR A 294 -13.04 27.76 15.28
N HIS A 295 -14.35 27.98 15.46
CA HIS A 295 -14.91 28.74 16.57
C HIS A 295 -16.33 28.24 16.92
N GLY A 296 -16.95 28.87 17.91
CA GLY A 296 -18.24 28.44 18.47
C GLY A 296 -18.08 27.59 19.73
N ALA A 297 -19.19 27.38 20.45
CA ALA A 297 -19.18 26.68 21.73
C ALA A 297 -18.74 25.21 21.61
N THR A 298 -19.01 24.58 20.47
CA THR A 298 -18.66 23.19 20.15
C THR A 298 -17.65 23.09 19.00
N CYS A 299 -17.03 24.21 18.60
CA CYS A 299 -16.12 24.27 17.44
C CYS A 299 -16.76 23.86 16.11
N ASP A 300 -18.07 24.04 15.99
CA ASP A 300 -18.89 23.73 14.82
C ASP A 300 -18.74 24.76 13.69
N LYS A 301 -18.38 26.00 14.04
CA LYS A 301 -18.26 27.10 13.08
C LYS A 301 -16.84 27.18 12.54
N VAL A 302 -16.73 27.44 11.24
CA VAL A 302 -15.46 27.59 10.53
C VAL A 302 -15.18 29.07 10.26
N ASN A 303 -13.95 29.50 10.50
CA ASN A 303 -13.47 30.78 9.99
C ASN A 303 -13.00 30.58 8.56
N CYS A 304 -13.71 31.20 7.63
CA CYS A 304 -13.34 31.21 6.22
C CYS A 304 -12.88 32.61 5.85
N ASN A 305 -11.57 32.83 5.78
CA ASN A 305 -11.03 34.11 5.35
C ASN A 305 -11.03 34.21 3.82
N VAL A 306 -11.08 33.06 3.13
CA VAL A 306 -11.24 32.98 1.68
C VAL A 306 -12.72 32.90 1.28
N LYS A 307 -13.08 33.67 0.24
CA LYS A 307 -14.40 33.57 -0.39
C LYS A 307 -14.45 32.38 -1.36
N CYS A 308 -15.42 31.49 -1.19
CA CYS A 308 -15.70 30.42 -2.14
C CYS A 308 -16.61 30.94 -3.26
N TYR A 309 -16.10 31.03 -4.49
CA TYR A 309 -16.85 31.49 -5.65
C TYR A 309 -17.77 30.41 -6.23
N ASN A 310 -18.64 30.80 -7.17
CA ASN A 310 -19.48 29.91 -7.97
C ASN A 310 -20.37 28.94 -7.15
N GLY A 311 -20.80 29.38 -5.96
CA GLY A 311 -21.62 28.57 -5.06
C GLY A 311 -20.85 27.47 -4.34
N GLY A 312 -19.52 27.56 -4.28
CA GLY A 312 -18.70 26.72 -3.41
C GLY A 312 -19.04 26.96 -1.93
N ARG A 313 -18.91 25.92 -1.11
CA ARG A 313 -19.17 25.98 0.33
C ARG A 313 -17.87 25.87 1.11
N CYS A 314 -17.68 26.73 2.11
CA CYS A 314 -16.55 26.57 3.02
C CYS A 314 -16.76 25.34 3.91
N VAL A 315 -15.80 24.43 3.90
CA VAL A 315 -15.86 23.15 4.65
C VAL A 315 -14.74 23.01 5.68
N GLY A 316 -13.78 23.92 5.67
CA GLY A 316 -12.67 23.97 6.62
C GLY A 316 -11.94 25.32 6.51
N PRO A 317 -11.00 25.61 7.41
CA PRO A 317 -10.20 26.84 7.38
C PRO A 317 -9.58 27.01 6.00
N ASP A 318 -9.93 28.11 5.36
CA ASP A 318 -9.51 28.48 4.00
C ASP A 318 -9.69 27.38 2.94
N THR A 319 -10.66 26.48 3.16
CA THR A 319 -10.90 25.30 2.33
C THR A 319 -12.32 25.30 1.77
N CYS A 320 -12.41 25.45 0.45
CA CYS A 320 -13.68 25.44 -0.28
C CYS A 320 -13.98 24.08 -0.89
N LYS A 321 -15.20 23.57 -0.68
CA LYS A 321 -15.78 22.48 -1.45
C LYS A 321 -16.54 23.04 -2.64
N CYS A 322 -16.07 22.72 -3.84
CA CYS A 322 -16.65 23.24 -5.07
C CYS A 322 -17.93 22.52 -5.48
N LYS A 323 -18.85 23.28 -6.08
CA LYS A 323 -20.01 22.72 -6.75
C LYS A 323 -19.58 21.99 -8.03
N THR A 324 -20.34 20.99 -8.44
CA THR A 324 -20.10 20.22 -9.67
C THR A 324 -19.86 21.14 -10.86
N GLY A 325 -18.78 20.90 -11.61
CA GLY A 325 -18.39 21.71 -12.76
C GLY A 325 -17.44 22.87 -12.46
N TYR A 326 -16.99 23.05 -11.21
CA TYR A 326 -15.98 24.05 -10.84
C TYR A 326 -14.80 23.44 -10.07
N THR A 327 -13.64 24.08 -10.14
CA THR A 327 -12.37 23.69 -9.52
C THR A 327 -11.56 24.91 -9.09
N GLY A 328 -10.37 24.68 -8.53
CA GLY A 328 -9.49 25.69 -7.94
C GLY A 328 -9.72 25.89 -6.44
N LYS A 329 -8.75 26.49 -5.76
CA LYS A 329 -8.75 26.67 -4.28
C LYS A 329 -9.98 27.43 -3.75
N GLN A 330 -10.52 28.35 -4.54
CA GLN A 330 -11.70 29.15 -4.21
C GLN A 330 -12.88 28.82 -5.15
N CYS A 331 -12.84 27.69 -5.86
CA CYS A 331 -13.86 27.28 -6.82
C CYS A 331 -14.08 28.28 -7.97
N GLN A 332 -13.03 29.02 -8.32
CA GLN A 332 -13.07 30.10 -9.29
C GLN A 332 -12.97 29.62 -10.75
N GLN A 333 -12.48 28.40 -10.99
CA GLN A 333 -12.24 27.88 -12.34
C GLN A 333 -13.39 26.96 -12.79
N PRO A 334 -14.04 27.22 -13.93
CA PRO A 334 -15.03 26.30 -14.48
C PRO A 334 -14.34 25.09 -15.17
N ILE A 335 -15.03 23.95 -15.19
CA ILE A 335 -14.60 22.71 -15.83
C ILE A 335 -15.40 22.52 -17.13
N CYS A 336 -14.69 22.34 -18.25
CA CYS A 336 -15.28 21.97 -19.53
C CYS A 336 -14.86 20.54 -19.88
N SER A 337 -15.80 19.59 -19.93
CA SER A 337 -15.56 18.16 -20.17
C SER A 337 -14.90 17.88 -21.52
N SER A 338 -15.15 18.74 -22.51
CA SER A 338 -14.34 18.82 -23.72
C SER A 338 -13.49 20.09 -23.64
N SER A 339 -12.17 19.95 -23.78
CA SER A 339 -11.27 21.10 -23.81
C SER A 339 -11.70 22.05 -24.94
N CYS A 340 -11.82 23.34 -24.62
CA CYS A 340 -12.13 24.37 -25.61
C CYS A 340 -11.01 24.39 -26.66
N GLN A 341 -11.32 23.98 -27.89
CA GLN A 341 -10.33 23.87 -28.96
C GLN A 341 -9.97 25.25 -29.54
N ASN A 342 -8.90 25.30 -30.33
CA ASN A 342 -8.53 26.49 -31.12
C ASN A 342 -8.42 27.79 -30.31
N GLY A 343 -7.86 27.72 -29.10
CA GLY A 343 -7.66 28.90 -28.23
C GLY A 343 -8.93 29.41 -27.55
N GLY A 344 -10.01 28.62 -27.50
CA GLY A 344 -11.19 28.95 -26.73
C GLY A 344 -10.94 28.93 -25.22
N SER A 345 -11.67 29.74 -24.46
CA SER A 345 -11.57 29.82 -22.99
C SER A 345 -12.82 29.25 -22.32
N CYS A 346 -12.66 28.41 -21.30
CA CYS A 346 -13.78 27.89 -20.52
C CYS A 346 -14.28 28.99 -19.58
N VAL A 347 -15.51 29.49 -19.78
CA VAL A 347 -16.06 30.62 -19.01
C VAL A 347 -17.12 30.20 -18.01
N ARG A 348 -17.81 29.08 -18.28
CA ARG A 348 -18.76 28.41 -17.38
C ARG A 348 -18.64 26.90 -17.58
N PRO A 349 -19.16 26.07 -16.65
CA PRO A 349 -19.08 24.62 -16.80
C PRO A 349 -19.64 24.18 -18.15
N ASN A 350 -18.82 23.50 -18.94
CA ASN A 350 -19.12 23.05 -20.32
C ASN A 350 -19.48 24.16 -21.32
N VAL A 351 -19.13 25.42 -21.05
CA VAL A 351 -19.37 26.55 -21.95
C VAL A 351 -18.04 27.23 -22.30
N CYS A 352 -17.65 27.09 -23.56
CA CYS A 352 -16.47 27.76 -24.11
C CYS A 352 -16.83 29.09 -24.75
N LYS A 353 -16.06 30.13 -24.41
CA LYS A 353 -15.98 31.37 -25.18
C LYS A 353 -15.00 31.16 -26.33
N CYS A 354 -15.52 31.25 -27.55
CA CYS A 354 -14.76 30.99 -28.76
C CYS A 354 -14.22 32.27 -29.38
N GLN A 355 -13.10 32.15 -30.10
CA GLN A 355 -12.60 33.21 -30.97
C GLN A 355 -13.55 33.43 -32.16
N PRO A 356 -13.56 34.62 -32.78
CA PRO A 356 -14.37 34.88 -33.97
C PRO A 356 -14.16 33.81 -35.06
N GLY A 357 -15.25 33.28 -35.61
CA GLY A 357 -15.21 32.25 -36.66
C GLY A 357 -15.13 30.79 -36.19
N TYR A 358 -15.18 30.55 -34.87
CA TYR A 358 -15.33 29.22 -34.28
C TYR A 358 -16.70 29.06 -33.63
N LEU A 359 -17.27 27.86 -33.67
CA LEU A 359 -18.63 27.58 -33.19
C LEU A 359 -18.63 26.87 -31.83
N PRO A 360 -19.56 27.25 -30.91
CA PRO A 360 -19.84 26.50 -29.69
C PRO A 360 -20.33 25.05 -29.99
N PRO A 361 -20.27 24.12 -29.01
CA PRO A 361 -19.87 24.31 -27.61
C PRO A 361 -18.36 24.18 -27.34
N ASN A 362 -17.58 23.62 -28.27
CA ASN A 362 -16.17 23.26 -28.08
C ASN A 362 -15.20 24.09 -28.95
N CYS A 363 -15.66 25.19 -29.54
CA CYS A 363 -14.89 26.06 -30.43
C CYS A 363 -14.31 25.33 -31.65
N ARG A 364 -15.16 24.51 -32.27
CA ARG A 364 -14.82 23.84 -33.53
C ARG A 364 -14.72 24.84 -34.68
N ALA A 365 -13.84 24.55 -35.64
CA ALA A 365 -13.70 25.36 -36.83
C ALA A 365 -15.03 25.43 -37.61
N ALA A 366 -15.38 26.63 -38.06
CA ALA A 366 -16.55 26.86 -38.90
C ALA A 366 -16.12 27.34 -40.29
N CYS A 367 -16.81 26.84 -41.31
CA CYS A 367 -16.60 27.21 -42.69
C CYS A 367 -17.92 27.76 -43.22
N LEU A 368 -17.91 29.00 -43.68
CA LEU A 368 -19.06 29.70 -44.26
C LEU A 368 -18.60 30.31 -45.61
N PRO A 369 -19.06 29.78 -46.76
CA PRO A 369 -19.92 28.60 -46.94
C PRO A 369 -19.35 27.27 -46.44
N ALA A 370 -20.23 26.32 -46.15
CA ALA A 370 -19.84 24.99 -45.68
C ALA A 370 -19.02 24.22 -46.74
N CYS A 371 -18.15 23.32 -46.28
CA CYS A 371 -17.45 22.40 -47.16
C CYS A 371 -18.44 21.39 -47.75
N ILE A 372 -18.48 21.25 -49.07
CA ILE A 372 -19.35 20.31 -49.78
C ILE A 372 -18.57 19.06 -50.22
N ASN A 373 -19.25 18.09 -50.85
CA ASN A 373 -18.64 16.84 -51.35
C ASN A 373 -17.82 16.07 -50.30
N GLY A 374 -18.29 16.06 -49.04
CA GLY A 374 -17.63 15.37 -47.93
C GLY A 374 -16.35 16.05 -47.43
N GLY A 375 -16.13 17.33 -47.71
CA GLY A 375 -15.03 18.09 -47.13
C GLY A 375 -15.20 18.30 -45.62
N LYS A 376 -14.09 18.32 -44.87
CA LYS A 376 -14.08 18.62 -43.43
C LYS A 376 -13.52 20.02 -43.18
N CYS A 377 -14.19 20.81 -42.34
CA CYS A 377 -13.67 22.12 -41.94
C CYS A 377 -12.57 21.93 -40.89
N VAL A 378 -11.34 22.33 -41.23
CA VAL A 378 -10.15 22.13 -40.37
C VAL A 378 -9.56 23.44 -39.85
N GLY A 379 -10.05 24.58 -40.35
CA GLY A 379 -9.66 25.92 -39.93
C GLY A 379 -10.68 26.94 -40.41
N LEU A 380 -10.45 28.22 -40.12
CA LEU A 380 -11.35 29.31 -40.51
C LEU A 380 -11.52 29.35 -42.04
N ASN A 381 -12.71 28.97 -42.53
CA ASN A 381 -13.00 28.88 -43.96
C ASN A 381 -12.01 28.02 -44.77
N THR A 382 -11.36 27.05 -44.10
CA THR A 382 -10.40 26.14 -44.72
C THR A 382 -10.96 24.72 -44.72
N CYS A 383 -11.25 24.22 -45.92
CA CYS A 383 -11.78 22.88 -46.13
C CYS A 383 -10.68 21.89 -46.50
N LEU A 384 -10.61 20.79 -45.76
CA LEU A 384 -9.89 19.59 -46.18
C LEU A 384 -10.81 18.75 -47.08
N CYS A 385 -10.51 18.71 -48.37
CA CYS A 385 -11.36 18.03 -49.34
C CYS A 385 -11.19 16.51 -49.34
N SER A 386 -12.31 15.81 -49.47
CA SER A 386 -12.31 14.38 -49.70
C SER A 386 -11.71 14.03 -51.07
N ARG A 387 -11.23 12.79 -51.21
CA ARG A 387 -10.50 12.33 -52.39
C ARG A 387 -11.31 12.57 -53.67
N GLY A 388 -10.69 13.21 -54.66
CA GLY A 388 -11.33 13.50 -55.95
C GLY A 388 -12.05 14.85 -56.02
N PHE A 389 -11.90 15.71 -55.02
CA PHE A 389 -12.41 17.09 -55.02
C PHE A 389 -11.31 18.09 -54.64
N LYS A 390 -11.47 19.35 -55.06
CA LYS A 390 -10.60 20.49 -54.76
C LYS A 390 -11.41 21.78 -54.78
N GLY A 391 -10.77 22.89 -54.42
CA GLY A 391 -11.42 24.20 -54.30
C GLY A 391 -11.55 24.61 -52.84
N LYS A 392 -11.95 25.86 -52.60
CA LYS A 392 -12.00 26.45 -51.25
C LYS A 392 -13.08 25.79 -50.40
N HIS A 393 -14.14 25.31 -51.03
CA HIS A 393 -15.28 24.63 -50.40
C HIS A 393 -15.45 23.21 -50.93
N CYS A 394 -14.42 22.64 -51.58
CA CYS A 394 -14.44 21.32 -52.20
C CYS A 394 -15.49 21.17 -53.32
N GLU A 395 -15.76 22.27 -54.01
CA GLU A 395 -16.79 22.38 -55.02
C GLU A 395 -16.37 21.86 -56.41
N LYS A 396 -15.07 21.75 -56.67
CA LYS A 396 -14.55 21.35 -58.00
C LYS A 396 -14.11 19.89 -57.98
N PRO A 397 -14.51 19.07 -58.97
CA PRO A 397 -13.96 17.72 -59.11
C PRO A 397 -12.47 17.78 -59.46
N TYR A 398 -11.75 16.76 -59.03
CA TYR A 398 -10.33 16.57 -59.27
C TYR A 398 -10.08 15.24 -59.97
N CYS A 399 -9.36 15.33 -61.09
CA CYS A 399 -8.88 14.17 -61.83
C CYS A 399 -7.38 14.04 -61.56
N SER A 400 -6.96 12.96 -60.88
CA SER A 400 -5.55 12.70 -60.56
C SER A 400 -4.68 12.59 -61.80
N ARG A 401 -5.25 12.10 -62.91
CA ARG A 401 -4.64 12.16 -64.23
C ARG A 401 -5.41 13.19 -65.05
N PRO A 402 -4.76 14.19 -65.66
CA PRO A 402 -5.46 15.26 -66.36
C PRO A 402 -6.19 14.72 -67.59
N CYS A 403 -7.37 15.30 -67.87
CA CYS A 403 -8.07 15.12 -69.14
C CYS A 403 -7.23 15.74 -70.26
N LEU A 404 -7.04 15.01 -71.36
CA LEU A 404 -6.22 15.41 -72.50
C LEU A 404 -7.08 16.04 -73.60
N ASN A 405 -6.41 16.62 -74.60
CA ASN A 405 -7.03 17.13 -75.82
C ASN A 405 -8.22 18.11 -75.59
N GLY A 406 -8.15 18.91 -74.53
CA GLY A 406 -9.17 19.88 -74.17
C GLY A 406 -10.37 19.32 -73.40
N GLY A 407 -10.31 18.09 -72.91
CA GLY A 407 -11.35 17.53 -72.05
C GLY A 407 -11.47 18.21 -70.69
N ASN A 408 -12.68 18.24 -70.12
CA ASN A 408 -12.95 18.85 -68.82
C ASN A 408 -13.27 17.77 -67.76
N CYS A 409 -12.72 17.92 -66.56
CA CYS A 409 -13.02 17.03 -65.43
C CYS A 409 -14.37 17.44 -64.85
N TYR A 410 -15.40 16.58 -64.97
CA TYR A 410 -16.76 16.89 -64.51
C TYR A 410 -17.18 16.09 -63.26
N ALA A 411 -16.48 14.99 -62.98
CA ALA A 411 -16.63 14.19 -61.76
C ALA A 411 -15.27 13.60 -61.37
N PRO A 412 -15.09 13.09 -60.13
CA PRO A 412 -13.82 12.51 -59.68
C PRO A 412 -13.26 11.48 -60.67
N ASN A 413 -12.08 11.77 -61.23
CA ASN A 413 -11.41 10.97 -62.27
C ASN A 413 -12.25 10.67 -63.54
N ALA A 414 -13.27 11.48 -63.84
CA ALA A 414 -14.10 11.34 -65.03
C ALA A 414 -14.00 12.58 -65.93
N CYS A 415 -13.66 12.34 -67.20
CA CYS A 415 -13.45 13.38 -68.20
C CYS A 415 -14.61 13.45 -69.19
N SER A 416 -15.10 14.67 -69.44
CA SER A 416 -16.01 14.99 -70.52
C SER A 416 -15.17 15.34 -71.74
N CYS A 417 -15.34 14.58 -72.82
CA CYS A 417 -14.48 14.68 -73.99
C CYS A 417 -15.10 15.57 -75.08
N PRO A 418 -14.29 16.44 -75.72
CA PRO A 418 -14.74 17.20 -76.86
C PRO A 418 -15.11 16.28 -78.02
N TYR A 419 -15.94 16.78 -78.94
CA TYR A 419 -16.36 16.00 -80.11
C TYR A 419 -15.16 15.41 -80.87
N GLY A 420 -15.24 14.13 -81.17
CA GLY A 420 -14.17 13.41 -81.87
C GLY A 420 -13.06 12.86 -80.95
N TRP A 421 -13.15 13.03 -79.63
CA TRP A 421 -12.26 12.37 -78.66
C TRP A 421 -13.04 11.43 -77.75
N TYR A 422 -12.40 10.36 -77.28
CA TYR A 422 -12.97 9.38 -76.36
C TYR A 422 -11.87 8.70 -75.53
N GLY A 423 -12.27 7.80 -74.63
CA GLY A 423 -11.38 7.21 -73.63
C GLY A 423 -11.56 7.89 -72.26
N SER A 424 -11.01 7.30 -71.21
CA SER A 424 -11.22 7.77 -69.84
C SER A 424 -10.58 9.14 -69.56
N ARG A 425 -9.63 9.56 -70.40
CA ARG A 425 -8.95 10.85 -70.33
C ARG A 425 -8.99 11.60 -71.66
N CYS A 426 -9.90 11.25 -72.56
CA CYS A 426 -10.00 11.86 -73.90
C CYS A 426 -8.73 11.70 -74.73
N GLU A 427 -7.98 10.61 -74.50
CA GLU A 427 -6.69 10.34 -75.12
C GLU A 427 -6.81 9.72 -76.51
N LYS A 428 -7.97 9.17 -76.87
CA LYS A 428 -8.20 8.47 -78.14
C LYS A 428 -8.99 9.34 -79.11
N ALA A 429 -8.51 9.46 -80.34
CA ALA A 429 -9.21 10.15 -81.41
C ALA A 429 -10.23 9.24 -82.11
N ARG A 430 -11.42 9.76 -82.39
CA ARG A 430 -12.49 9.11 -83.15
C ARG A 430 -12.50 9.63 -84.58
N CYS A 431 -12.35 8.72 -85.54
CA CYS A 431 -12.53 9.00 -86.95
C CYS A 431 -13.91 8.49 -87.38
N LEU A 432 -14.71 9.33 -88.04
CA LEU A 432 -16.06 8.97 -88.54
C LEU A 432 -15.99 7.76 -89.48
N ARG A 433 -14.95 7.69 -90.32
CA ARG A 433 -14.59 6.50 -91.08
C ARG A 433 -13.32 5.88 -90.51
N LYS A 434 -13.30 4.56 -90.37
CA LYS A 434 -12.11 3.82 -89.90
C LYS A 434 -10.96 4.04 -90.89
N CYS A 435 -9.77 4.35 -90.36
CA CYS A 435 -8.55 4.39 -91.17
C CYS A 435 -8.28 2.99 -91.73
N GLN A 436 -8.07 2.90 -93.04
CA GLN A 436 -7.87 1.65 -93.76
C GLN A 436 -6.38 1.34 -93.93
N ASN A 437 -6.06 0.14 -94.45
CA ASN A 437 -4.70 -0.29 -94.77
C ASN A 437 -3.66 -0.06 -93.63
N GLY A 438 -4.06 -0.28 -92.38
CA GLY A 438 -3.19 -0.11 -91.21
C GLY A 438 -2.97 1.33 -90.74
N GLY A 439 -3.71 2.32 -91.27
CA GLY A 439 -3.67 3.70 -90.81
C GLY A 439 -4.13 3.87 -89.36
N LYS A 440 -3.55 4.84 -88.63
CA LYS A 440 -3.92 5.15 -87.24
C LYS A 440 -4.67 6.48 -87.17
N CYS A 441 -5.77 6.53 -86.43
CA CYS A 441 -6.50 7.77 -86.17
C CYS A 441 -5.76 8.54 -85.06
N VAL A 442 -5.19 9.70 -85.39
CA VAL A 442 -4.34 10.49 -84.47
C VAL A 442 -5.02 11.77 -83.99
N ARG A 443 -5.99 12.30 -84.75
CA ARG A 443 -6.86 13.42 -84.40
C ARG A 443 -8.26 13.16 -84.97
N PRO A 444 -9.32 13.86 -84.50
CA PRO A 444 -10.67 13.71 -85.04
C PRO A 444 -10.67 13.78 -86.57
N ASN A 445 -11.16 12.71 -87.21
CA ASN A 445 -11.20 12.53 -88.67
C ASN A 445 -9.85 12.59 -89.42
N MET A 446 -8.70 12.52 -88.74
CA MET A 446 -7.38 12.57 -89.37
C MET A 446 -6.62 11.25 -89.18
N CYS A 447 -6.36 10.56 -90.29
CA CYS A 447 -5.57 9.33 -90.32
C CYS A 447 -4.11 9.63 -90.69
N ILE A 448 -3.18 9.00 -89.98
CA ILE A 448 -1.79 8.89 -90.42
C ILE A 448 -1.61 7.54 -91.12
N CYS A 449 -1.14 7.58 -92.37
CA CYS A 449 -0.99 6.38 -93.19
C CYS A 449 0.41 5.78 -93.05
N PRO A 450 0.53 4.44 -92.94
CA PRO A 450 1.82 3.78 -93.03
C PRO A 450 2.40 3.90 -94.44
N ARG A 451 3.71 3.63 -94.57
CA ARG A 451 4.38 3.57 -95.88
C ARG A 451 3.65 2.57 -96.80
N GLY A 452 3.38 2.99 -98.04
CA GLY A 452 2.59 2.18 -98.99
C GLY A 452 1.08 2.42 -98.96
N ALA A 453 0.56 3.36 -98.15
CA ALA A 453 -0.84 3.78 -98.18
C ALA A 453 -0.98 5.31 -98.27
N LYS A 454 -1.97 5.80 -99.03
CA LYS A 454 -2.28 7.23 -99.20
C LYS A 454 -3.79 7.49 -99.21
N GLY A 455 -4.16 8.77 -99.14
CA GLY A 455 -5.54 9.23 -99.08
C GLY A 455 -5.99 9.58 -97.65
N TYR A 456 -7.08 10.34 -97.55
CA TYR A 456 -7.55 10.92 -96.29
C TYR A 456 -7.87 9.88 -95.19
N TYR A 457 -8.35 8.69 -95.59
CA TYR A 457 -8.60 7.56 -94.68
C TYR A 457 -7.65 6.39 -94.96
N CYS A 458 -6.51 6.63 -95.62
CA CYS A 458 -5.55 5.61 -96.04
C CYS A 458 -6.17 4.51 -96.92
N GLN A 459 -7.20 4.86 -97.70
CA GLN A 459 -7.97 3.92 -98.50
C GLN A 459 -7.22 3.39 -99.72
N SER A 460 -6.21 4.11 -100.20
CA SER A 460 -5.48 3.75 -101.42
C SER A 460 -4.12 3.15 -101.09
N LYS A 461 -3.81 1.97 -101.67
CA LYS A 461 -2.46 1.39 -101.62
C LYS A 461 -1.58 2.03 -102.69
N VAL A 462 -0.35 2.37 -102.36
CA VAL A 462 0.67 2.82 -103.30
C VAL A 462 1.43 1.57 -103.74
N LYS A 463 1.29 1.19 -105.01
CA LYS A 463 2.18 0.21 -105.64
C LYS A 463 3.46 0.96 -106.01
N TYR A 464 4.58 0.49 -105.50
CA TYR A 464 5.91 0.95 -105.92
C TYR A 464 6.35 0.18 -107.15
#